data_AF-X1FVD7-F1
#
_entry.id   AF-X1FVD7-F1
#
_cell.length_a   1.000
_cell.length_b   1.000
_cell.length_c   1.000
_cell.angle_alpha   90.00
_cell.angle_beta   90.00
_cell.angle_gamma   90.00
#
_symmetry.space_group_name_H-M   'P 1'
#
loop_
_entity.id
_entity.type
_entity.pdbx_description
1 polymer ?
#
loop_
_entity_poly.entity_id
_entity_poly.type
_entity_poly.pdbx_seq_one_letter_code
_entity_poly.pdbx_strand_id
1 'polypeptide(L)'
;MEYTEHYDNLAERETICKDYANQGLRCLHDNFDEDWKRGDEPHGTLIFTDVILPTAEPVSQPTPDEARLAEIVSTSPQVITMPDMWEAIRILARIHNIGE
;
A
#
# COMPACT_ATOMS: atom_id res chain seq x y z
N MET A 1 16.22 -12.57 8.16
CA MET A 1 15.68 -13.71 8.92
C MET A 1 14.26 -13.37 9.35
N GLU A 2 13.35 -14.33 9.27
CA GLU A 2 11.96 -14.10 9.70
C GLU A 2 11.76 -14.65 11.10
N TYR A 3 11.07 -13.87 11.94
CA TYR A 3 10.73 -14.21 13.31
C TYR A 3 9.21 -14.22 13.44
N THR A 4 8.67 -15.15 14.22
CA THR A 4 7.24 -15.35 14.34
C THR A 4 6.88 -15.43 15.81
N GLU A 5 5.91 -14.63 16.24
CA GLU A 5 5.47 -14.56 17.63
C GLU A 5 3.94 -14.58 17.70
N HIS A 6 3.40 -15.39 18.61
CA HIS A 6 1.97 -15.48 18.84
C HIS A 6 1.52 -14.48 19.90
N TYR A 7 0.29 -13.98 19.82
CA TYR A 7 -0.32 -13.14 20.84
C TYR A 7 -1.76 -13.58 21.11
N ASP A 8 -2.13 -13.65 22.39
CA ASP A 8 -3.46 -14.05 22.82
C ASP A 8 -4.42 -12.85 22.94
N ASN A 9 -3.90 -11.62 22.93
CA ASN A 9 -4.67 -10.39 23.11
C ASN A 9 -3.95 -9.16 22.56
N LEU A 10 -4.68 -8.04 22.45
CA LEU A 10 -4.15 -6.79 21.89
C LEU A 10 -3.04 -6.15 22.74
N ALA A 11 -3.09 -6.30 24.08
CA ALA A 11 -2.08 -5.72 24.96
C ALA A 11 -0.73 -6.43 24.79
N GLU A 12 -0.76 -7.75 24.65
CA GLU A 12 0.39 -8.57 24.33
C GLU A 12 0.93 -8.25 22.93
N ARG A 13 0.05 -8.16 21.93
CA ARG A 13 0.41 -7.71 20.57
C ARG A 13 1.17 -6.38 20.58
N GLU A 14 0.69 -5.39 21.34
CA GLU A 14 1.35 -4.10 21.46
C GLU A 14 2.73 -4.21 22.12
N THR A 15 2.85 -5.07 23.13
CA THR A 15 4.10 -5.32 23.84
C THR A 15 5.13 -5.97 22.92
N ILE A 16 4.75 -7.02 22.18
CA ILE A 16 5.61 -7.72 21.22
C ILE A 16 6.07 -6.74 20.13
N CYS A 17 5.15 -5.98 19.54
CA CYS A 17 5.49 -4.98 18.52
C CYS A 17 6.48 -3.93 19.04
N LYS A 18 6.30 -3.43 20.27
CA LYS A 18 7.23 -2.46 20.86
C LYS A 18 8.60 -3.07 21.12
N ASP A 19 8.64 -4.28 21.67
CA ASP A 19 9.90 -4.94 22.00
C ASP A 19 10.70 -5.26 20.74
N TYR A 20 10.07 -5.86 19.74
CA TYR A 20 10.71 -6.16 18.46
C TYR A 20 11.13 -4.89 17.70
N ALA A 21 10.33 -3.81 17.77
CA ALA A 21 10.73 -2.51 17.23
C ALA A 21 11.96 -1.93 17.95
N ASN A 22 12.06 -2.06 19.28
CA ASN A 22 13.24 -1.65 20.04
C ASN A 22 14.49 -2.47 19.68
N GLN A 23 14.30 -3.71 19.26
CA GLN A 23 15.36 -4.58 18.72
C GLN A 23 15.71 -4.26 17.26
N GLY A 24 15.03 -3.30 16.62
CA GLY A 24 15.25 -2.92 15.23
C GLY A 24 14.58 -3.85 14.21
N LEU A 25 13.68 -4.74 14.65
CA LEU A 25 12.90 -5.62 13.79
C LEU A 25 11.65 -4.91 13.30
N ARG A 26 11.24 -5.21 12.06
CA ARG A 26 10.04 -4.64 11.43
C ARG A 26 8.96 -5.70 11.32
N CYS A 27 7.75 -5.38 11.79
CA CYS A 27 6.56 -6.21 11.59
C CYS A 27 6.17 -6.21 10.10
N LEU A 28 6.10 -7.39 9.49
CA LEU A 28 5.69 -7.62 8.11
C LEU A 28 4.22 -7.97 7.99
N HIS A 29 3.77 -8.92 8.81
CA HIS A 29 2.42 -9.45 8.76
C HIS A 29 1.85 -9.57 10.16
N ASP A 30 0.54 -9.37 10.22
CA ASP A 30 -0.29 -9.55 11.39
C ASP A 30 -1.45 -10.44 10.96
N ASN A 31 -1.33 -11.74 11.26
CA ASN A 31 -2.25 -12.76 10.81
C ASN A 31 -3.10 -13.21 11.99
N PHE A 32 -4.40 -12.96 11.93
CA PHE A 32 -5.34 -13.53 12.90
C PHE A 32 -5.41 -15.05 12.74
N ASP A 33 -5.63 -15.76 13.84
CA ASP A 33 -5.81 -17.21 13.79
C ASP A 33 -7.12 -17.57 13.08
N GLU A 34 -7.17 -18.79 12.52
CA GLU A 34 -8.33 -19.27 11.77
C GLU A 34 -9.61 -19.37 12.61
N ASP A 35 -9.48 -19.52 13.91
CA ASP A 35 -10.58 -19.61 14.87
C ASP A 35 -11.01 -18.25 15.43
N TRP A 36 -10.25 -17.19 15.17
CA TRP A 36 -10.63 -15.84 15.58
C TRP A 36 -11.90 -15.38 14.87
N LYS A 37 -12.84 -14.79 15.63
CA LYS A 37 -14.11 -14.28 15.10
C LYS A 37 -14.29 -12.82 15.46
N ARG A 38 -14.99 -12.11 14.57
CA ARG A 38 -15.37 -10.71 14.81
C ARG A 38 -16.24 -10.61 16.08
N GLY A 39 -15.73 -9.89 17.08
CA GLY A 39 -16.37 -9.69 18.37
C GLY A 39 -15.60 -10.28 19.53
N ASP A 40 -14.71 -11.24 19.26
CA ASP A 40 -13.77 -11.79 20.23
C ASP A 40 -12.50 -10.94 20.32
N GLU A 41 -11.79 -11.04 21.43
CA GLU A 41 -10.48 -10.39 21.62
C GLU A 41 -9.54 -10.82 20.47
N PRO A 42 -8.90 -9.88 19.75
CA PRO A 42 -7.97 -10.25 18.69
C PRO A 42 -6.77 -11.05 19.22
N HIS A 43 -6.56 -12.23 18.62
CA HIS A 43 -5.41 -13.10 18.83
C HIS A 43 -4.89 -13.60 17.48
N GLY A 44 -3.63 -13.98 17.42
CA GLY A 44 -3.00 -14.32 16.16
C GLY A 44 -1.49 -14.38 16.23
N THR A 45 -0.87 -14.24 15.07
CA THR A 45 0.56 -14.41 14.87
C THR A 45 1.13 -13.22 14.12
N LEU A 46 2.17 -12.62 14.71
CA LEU A 46 2.97 -11.55 14.11
C LEU A 46 4.22 -12.13 13.44
N ILE A 47 4.55 -11.64 12.26
CA ILE A 47 5.78 -12.01 11.54
C ILE A 47 6.67 -10.77 11.43
N PHE A 48 7.91 -10.88 11.87
CA PHE A 48 8.92 -9.82 11.88
C PHE A 48 10.12 -10.16 10.99
N THR A 49 10.84 -9.13 10.56
CA THR A 49 12.11 -9.26 9.84
C THR A 49 13.15 -8.27 10.33
N ASP A 50 14.42 -8.68 10.32
CA ASP A 50 15.58 -7.78 10.48
C ASP A 50 16.00 -7.12 9.16
N VAL A 51 15.38 -7.49 8.04
CA VAL A 51 15.70 -6.90 6.74
C VAL A 51 15.06 -5.52 6.64
N ILE A 52 15.89 -4.51 6.41
CA ILE A 52 15.43 -3.18 5.99
C ILE A 52 14.84 -3.33 4.59
N LEU A 53 13.53 -3.58 4.50
CA LEU A 53 12.82 -3.52 3.24
C LEU A 53 12.96 -2.10 2.68
N PRO A 54 13.20 -1.93 1.36
CA PRO A 54 13.19 -0.62 0.75
C PRO A 54 11.89 0.08 1.14
N THR A 55 12.01 1.24 1.76
CA THR A 55 10.87 2.10 2.07
C THR A 55 10.10 2.27 0.78
N ALA A 56 8.83 1.89 0.75
CA ALA A 56 7.96 2.21 -0.39
C ALA A 56 8.13 3.72 -0.63
N GLU A 57 8.64 4.09 -1.80
CA GLU A 57 8.88 5.48 -2.13
C GLU A 57 7.58 6.26 -1.88
N PRO A 58 7.64 7.45 -1.26
CA PRO A 58 6.45 8.24 -1.07
C PRO A 58 5.77 8.39 -2.44
N VAL A 59 4.49 8.03 -2.53
CA VAL A 59 3.71 8.15 -3.75
C VAL A 59 3.82 9.61 -4.19
N SER A 60 4.60 9.88 -5.23
CA SER A 60 4.76 11.23 -5.76
C SER A 60 3.37 11.78 -6.03
N GLN A 61 3.07 12.98 -5.51
CA GLN A 61 1.82 13.64 -5.85
C GLN A 61 1.71 13.67 -7.38
N PRO A 62 0.58 13.24 -7.96
CA PRO A 62 0.44 13.21 -9.41
C PRO A 62 0.66 14.62 -9.93
N THR A 63 1.49 14.74 -10.96
CA THR A 63 1.63 15.99 -11.70
C THR A 63 0.27 16.43 -12.24
N PRO A 64 0.06 17.73 -12.54
CA PRO A 64 -1.20 18.21 -13.10
C PRO A 64 -1.65 17.43 -14.35
N ASP A 65 -0.70 16.97 -15.15
CA ASP A 65 -0.94 16.15 -16.34
C ASP A 65 -1.38 14.72 -15.99
N GLU A 66 -0.74 14.07 -15.00
CA GLU A 66 -1.18 12.75 -14.51
C GLU A 66 -2.56 12.81 -13.85
N ALA A 67 -2.85 13.88 -13.10
CA ALA A 67 -4.15 14.09 -12.49
C ALA A 67 -5.25 14.28 -13.55
N ARG A 68 -4.96 15.05 -14.62
CA ARG A 68 -5.89 15.25 -15.74
C ARG A 68 -6.13 13.97 -16.53
N LEU A 69 -5.09 13.17 -16.76
CA LEU A 69 -5.23 11.86 -17.38
C LEU A 69 -6.09 10.92 -16.54
N ALA A 70 -5.87 10.89 -15.22
CA ALA A 70 -6.66 10.08 -14.30
C ALA A 70 -8.13 10.51 -14.29
N GLU A 71 -8.42 11.81 -14.38
CA GLU A 71 -9.79 12.32 -14.49
C GLU A 71 -10.46 11.89 -15.79
N ILE A 72 -9.77 12.00 -16.93
CA ILE A 72 -10.28 11.55 -18.24
C ILE A 72 -10.61 10.06 -18.21
N VAL A 73 -9.73 9.25 -17.63
CA VAL A 73 -9.92 7.78 -17.52
C VAL A 73 -11.01 7.44 -16.51
N SER A 74 -11.08 8.15 -15.38
CA SER A 74 -12.06 7.90 -14.30
C SER A 74 -13.47 8.36 -14.65
N THR A 75 -13.61 9.36 -15.52
CA THR A 75 -14.91 9.93 -15.92
C THR A 75 -15.50 9.19 -17.12
N SER A 76 -14.82 8.17 -17.66
CA SER A 76 -15.21 7.52 -18.92
C SER A 76 -16.26 6.41 -18.69
N PRO A 77 -17.54 6.60 -19.07
CA PRO A 77 -18.57 5.57 -18.93
C PRO A 77 -18.41 4.50 -20.02
N GLN A 78 -17.58 3.47 -19.80
CA GLN A 78 -17.38 2.31 -20.71
C GLN A 78 -16.94 2.62 -22.17
N VAL A 79 -17.01 3.88 -22.62
CA VAL A 79 -16.71 4.41 -23.94
C VAL A 79 -16.02 5.76 -23.73
N ILE A 80 -14.77 5.88 -24.15
CA ILE A 80 -14.04 7.14 -24.21
C ILE A 80 -14.44 7.90 -25.47
N THR A 81 -14.70 9.20 -25.36
CA THR A 81 -15.02 10.00 -26.56
C THR A 81 -13.75 10.28 -27.36
N MET A 82 -13.87 10.49 -28.67
CA MET A 82 -12.72 10.83 -29.52
C MET A 82 -11.96 12.09 -29.06
N PRO A 83 -12.63 13.18 -28.61
CA PRO A 83 -11.96 14.31 -27.98
C PRO A 83 -11.16 13.94 -26.72
N ASP A 84 -11.74 13.18 -25.80
CA ASP A 84 -11.08 12.75 -24.55
C ASP A 84 -9.88 11.86 -24.84
N MET A 85 -10.01 10.95 -25.81
CA MET A 85 -8.91 10.09 -26.25
C MET A 85 -7.76 10.90 -26.85
N TRP A 86 -8.06 11.93 -27.64
CA TRP A 86 -7.04 12.79 -28.23
C TRP A 86 -6.33 13.65 -27.17
N GLU A 87 -7.07 14.12 -26.16
CA GLU A 87 -6.51 14.83 -25.00
C GLU A 87 -5.58 13.93 -24.19
N ALA A 88 -6.01 12.69 -23.89
CA ALA A 88 -5.20 11.69 -23.20
C ALA A 88 -3.88 11.38 -23.93
N ILE A 89 -3.93 11.21 -25.26
CA ILE A 89 -2.73 10.99 -26.09
C ILE A 89 -1.75 12.17 -26.00
N ARG A 90 -2.24 13.41 -26.02
CA ARG A 90 -1.38 14.60 -25.88
C ARG A 90 -0.78 14.73 -24.49
N ILE A 91 -1.53 14.37 -23.45
CA ILE A 91 -1.04 14.36 -22.07
C ILE A 91 0.08 13.33 -21.94
N LEU A 92 -0.12 12.11 -22.45
CA LEU A 92 0.90 11.06 -22.46
C LEU A 92 2.16 11.47 -23.23
N ALA A 93 2.01 12.12 -24.38
CA ALA A 93 3.14 12.64 -25.15
C ALA A 93 3.96 13.67 -24.35
N ARG A 94 3.31 14.57 -23.60
CA ARG A 94 3.97 15.55 -22.73
C ARG A 94 4.68 14.90 -21.54
N ILE A 95 4.05 13.91 -20.90
CA ILE A 95 4.65 13.16 -19.78
C ILE A 95 5.91 12.41 -20.24
N HIS A 96 5.87 11.81 -21.43
CA HIS A 96 6.98 11.02 -21.97
C HIS A 96 7.97 11.81 -22.84
N ASN A 97 7.78 13.13 -22.97
CA ASN A 97 8.63 14.00 -23.79
C ASN A 97 8.76 13.53 -25.25
N ILE A 98 7.67 13.00 -25.81
CA ILE A 98 7.60 12.49 -27.20
C ILE A 98 6.99 13.59 -28.07
N GLY A 99 7.82 14.28 -28.86
CA GLY A 99 7.38 15.18 -29.93
C GLY A 99 7.36 16.68 -29.59
N GLU A 100 8.50 17.23 -29.14
CA GLU A 100 8.85 18.62 -29.48
C GLU A 100 9.08 18.77 -31.00
#